data_AF-Q2I696-F1
#
_entry.id   AF-Q2I696-F1
#
_cell.length_a   1.000
_cell.length_b   1.000
_cell.length_c   1.000
_cell.angle_alpha   90.00
_cell.angle_beta   90.00
_cell.angle_gamma   90.00
#
_symmetry.space_group_name_H-M   'P 1'
#
loop_
_entity.id
_entity.type
_entity.pdbx_description
1 polymer ?
#
loop_
_entity_poly.entity_id
_entity_poly.type
_entity_poly.pdbx_seq_one_letter_code
_entity_poly.pdbx_strand_id
1 'polypeptide(L)'
;DVSYLMAMEKSKSTPAARASKKIILPDPSIRSVMLKHLEKMGEITFDKIFNQKLGFLLFKDFCENVCDEPVPQLGFYEEIKKFEILETDEERIKAGKDVYDQFIMKELLSQSHTYSKEAIDQVHEALMAAQKTRHLPANIFEPYLTEIKNSLRGRIFDKFLESDKYTRFCQWKNLELNMQL
;
A
#
# COMPACT_ATOMS: atom_id res chain seq x y z
N ASP A 1 -15.50 -12.35 -54.61
CA ASP A 1 -14.53 -11.56 -53.83
C ASP A 1 -15.06 -11.39 -52.41
N VAL A 2 -14.81 -12.40 -51.57
CA VAL A 2 -15.31 -12.49 -50.17
C VAL A 2 -14.46 -11.61 -49.24
N SER A 3 -13.28 -11.19 -49.71
CA SER A 3 -12.34 -10.33 -48.97
C SER A 3 -12.86 -8.91 -48.77
N TYR A 4 -13.66 -8.37 -49.70
CA TYR A 4 -14.20 -7.01 -49.57
C TYR A 4 -15.31 -6.89 -48.51
N LEU A 5 -16.15 -7.93 -48.34
CA LEU A 5 -17.17 -7.98 -47.29
C LEU A 5 -16.57 -8.16 -45.89
N MET A 6 -15.50 -8.96 -45.76
CA MET A 6 -14.75 -9.11 -44.50
C MET A 6 -14.00 -7.82 -44.08
N ALA A 7 -13.67 -6.94 -45.03
CA ALA A 7 -13.03 -5.65 -44.72
C ALA A 7 -14.02 -4.63 -44.10
N MET A 8 -15.32 -4.74 -44.39
CA MET A 8 -16.34 -3.87 -43.80
C MET A 8 -16.80 -4.33 -42.40
N GLU A 9 -16.68 -5.62 -42.06
CA GLU A 9 -17.00 -6.10 -40.70
C GLU A 9 -15.93 -5.74 -39.66
N LYS A 10 -14.68 -5.48 -40.07
CA LYS A 10 -13.60 -5.05 -39.16
C LYS A 10 -13.58 -3.55 -38.83
N SER A 11 -14.61 -2.80 -39.20
CA SER A 11 -14.70 -1.35 -38.95
C SER A 11 -15.96 -0.92 -38.18
N LYS A 12 -16.53 -1.81 -37.34
CA LYS A 12 -17.59 -1.43 -36.38
C LYS A 12 -17.45 -2.16 -35.04
N SER A 13 -16.39 -1.85 -34.29
CA SER A 13 -16.34 -1.86 -32.82
C SER A 13 -14.91 -1.73 -32.32
N THR A 14 -14.20 -0.67 -32.72
CA THR A 14 -13.28 -0.07 -31.76
C THR A 14 -14.16 0.59 -30.70
N PRO A 15 -14.10 0.22 -29.40
CA PRO A 15 -14.63 1.11 -28.39
C PRO A 15 -13.87 2.40 -28.62
N ALA A 16 -14.60 3.47 -28.91
CA ALA A 16 -14.04 4.80 -29.13
C ALA A 16 -12.91 5.00 -28.15
N ALA A 17 -11.70 5.30 -28.66
CA ALA A 17 -10.59 5.76 -27.84
C ALA A 17 -11.19 6.77 -26.87
N ARG A 18 -11.32 6.39 -25.58
CA ARG A 18 -12.03 7.20 -24.60
C ARG A 18 -11.31 8.54 -24.63
N ALA A 19 -12.00 9.55 -25.16
CA ALA A 19 -11.52 10.91 -25.13
C ALA A 19 -11.03 11.17 -23.71
N SER A 20 -9.82 11.72 -23.57
CA SER A 20 -9.24 12.20 -22.32
C SER A 20 -10.09 13.36 -21.77
N LYS A 21 -11.37 13.11 -21.46
CA LYS A 21 -12.18 14.00 -20.65
C LYS A 21 -11.49 13.97 -19.30
N LYS A 22 -10.88 15.09 -18.91
CA LYS A 22 -10.29 15.28 -17.58
C LYS A 22 -11.22 14.65 -16.57
N ILE A 23 -10.72 13.72 -15.77
CA ILE A 23 -11.50 13.10 -14.70
C ILE A 23 -11.93 14.24 -13.76
N ILE A 24 -13.22 14.55 -13.76
CA ILE A 24 -13.79 15.54 -12.85
C ILE A 24 -14.15 14.79 -11.57
N LEU A 25 -13.44 15.09 -10.49
CA LEU A 25 -13.75 14.52 -9.18
C LEU A 25 -15.05 15.14 -8.66
N PRO A 26 -15.96 14.33 -8.10
CA PRO A 26 -17.20 14.83 -7.50
C PRO A 26 -16.91 15.74 -6.30
N ASP A 27 -17.87 16.57 -5.92
CA ASP A 27 -17.73 17.50 -4.80
C ASP A 27 -17.40 16.77 -3.47
N PRO A 28 -16.60 17.36 -2.56
CA PRO A 28 -16.28 16.77 -1.26
C PRO A 28 -17.48 16.30 -0.42
N SER A 29 -18.68 16.87 -0.63
CA SER A 29 -19.94 16.43 -0.02
C SER A 29 -20.28 14.96 -0.29
N ILE A 30 -19.71 14.34 -1.33
CA ILE A 30 -19.86 12.91 -1.62
C ILE A 30 -19.34 12.03 -0.46
N ARG A 31 -18.43 12.55 0.38
CA ARG A 31 -17.93 11.86 1.57
C ARG A 31 -19.06 11.33 2.43
N SER A 32 -20.10 12.11 2.70
CA SER A 32 -21.21 11.72 3.59
C SER A 32 -22.00 10.53 3.06
N VAL A 33 -22.17 10.45 1.74
CA VAL A 33 -22.88 9.35 1.06
C VAL A 33 -21.98 8.11 0.97
N MET A 34 -20.73 8.31 0.56
CA MET A 34 -19.75 7.22 0.42
C MET A 34 -19.35 6.63 1.76
N LEU A 35 -19.21 7.42 2.82
CA LEU A 35 -18.92 6.95 4.16
C LEU A 35 -20.01 5.97 4.62
N LYS A 36 -21.29 6.37 4.54
CA LYS A 36 -22.42 5.50 4.89
C LYS A 36 -22.48 4.25 4.01
N HIS A 37 -22.18 4.38 2.72
CA HIS A 37 -22.18 3.25 1.80
C HIS A 37 -21.06 2.25 2.12
N LEU A 38 -19.82 2.74 2.27
CA LEU A 38 -18.65 1.93 2.59
C LEU A 38 -18.75 1.34 4.00
N GLU A 39 -19.32 2.06 4.96
CA GLU A 39 -19.58 1.56 6.31
C GLU A 39 -20.60 0.40 6.28
N LYS A 40 -21.69 0.55 5.51
CA LYS A 40 -22.68 -0.52 5.31
C LYS A 40 -22.11 -1.75 4.59
N MET A 41 -21.16 -1.55 3.67
CA MET A 41 -20.44 -2.61 2.97
C MET A 41 -19.28 -3.20 3.80
N GLY A 42 -18.97 -2.60 4.95
CA GLY A 42 -17.80 -2.96 5.76
C GLY A 42 -16.48 -2.79 5.00
N GLU A 43 -16.38 -1.80 4.11
CA GLU A 43 -15.20 -1.48 3.31
C GLU A 43 -14.27 -0.44 3.96
N ILE A 44 -14.71 0.22 5.03
CA ILE A 44 -13.93 1.23 5.76
C ILE A 44 -12.81 0.65 6.65
N THR A 45 -12.44 -0.62 6.45
CA THR A 45 -11.36 -1.27 7.22
C THR A 45 -10.00 -0.92 6.65
N PHE A 46 -9.00 -0.75 7.52
CA PHE A 46 -7.61 -0.50 7.13
C PHE A 46 -7.13 -1.45 6.03
N ASP A 47 -7.30 -2.76 6.16
CA ASP A 47 -6.80 -3.73 5.17
C ASP A 47 -7.42 -3.54 3.79
N LYS A 48 -8.72 -3.27 3.72
CA LYS A 48 -9.41 -3.08 2.43
C LYS A 48 -8.98 -1.79 1.75
N ILE A 49 -8.79 -0.71 2.50
CA ILE A 49 -8.34 0.57 1.95
C ILE A 49 -6.86 0.47 1.59
N PHE A 50 -6.03 -0.04 2.50
CA PHE A 50 -4.60 -0.12 2.36
C PHE A 50 -4.16 -1.13 1.29
N ASN A 51 -4.90 -2.24 1.09
CA ASN A 51 -4.64 -3.17 -0.01
C ASN A 51 -5.04 -2.60 -1.38
N GLN A 52 -5.86 -1.56 -1.44
CA GLN A 52 -6.15 -0.88 -2.70
C GLN A 52 -5.01 0.08 -3.05
N LYS A 53 -4.50 0.00 -4.29
CA LYS A 53 -3.40 0.87 -4.77
C LYS A 53 -3.67 2.35 -4.50
N LEU A 54 -4.90 2.80 -4.72
CA LEU A 54 -5.28 4.19 -4.46
C LEU A 54 -5.31 4.52 -2.96
N GLY A 55 -5.85 3.62 -2.14
CA GLY A 55 -5.90 3.82 -0.69
C GLY A 55 -4.50 3.87 -0.08
N PHE A 56 -3.58 3.00 -0.53
CA PHE A 56 -2.17 3.06 -0.16
C PHE A 56 -1.53 4.40 -0.55
N LEU A 57 -1.70 4.87 -1.80
CA LEU A 57 -1.10 6.13 -2.25
C LEU A 57 -1.63 7.34 -1.48
N LEU A 58 -2.93 7.40 -1.20
CA LEU A 58 -3.53 8.48 -0.42
C LEU A 58 -3.14 8.42 1.05
N PHE A 59 -3.00 7.22 1.61
CA PHE A 59 -2.52 7.02 2.97
C PHE A 59 -1.04 7.42 3.10
N LYS A 60 -0.22 7.10 2.09
CA LYS A 60 1.17 7.56 2.01
C LYS A 60 1.26 9.08 1.93
N ASP A 61 0.51 9.67 1.02
CA ASP A 61 0.40 11.12 0.86
C ASP A 61 -0.11 11.80 2.15
N PHE A 62 -1.00 11.15 2.90
CA PHE A 62 -1.41 11.59 4.22
C PHE A 62 -0.25 11.55 5.23
N CYS A 63 0.50 10.46 5.29
CA CYS A 63 1.64 10.31 6.20
C CYS A 63 2.78 11.30 5.89
N GLU A 64 3.01 11.63 4.62
CA GLU A 64 4.11 12.52 4.20
C GLU A 64 3.73 14.00 4.21
N ASN A 65 2.49 14.36 3.84
CA ASN A 65 2.09 15.76 3.63
C ASN A 65 1.12 16.31 4.67
N VAL A 66 0.51 15.46 5.50
CA VAL A 66 -0.51 15.88 6.48
C VAL A 66 -0.15 15.48 7.91
N CYS A 67 0.57 14.37 8.08
CA CYS A 67 1.04 13.96 9.40
C CYS A 67 2.28 14.78 9.79
N ASP A 68 2.18 15.58 10.85
CA ASP A 68 3.35 16.25 11.46
C ASP A 68 4.32 15.25 12.13
N GLU A 69 3.86 14.01 12.39
CA GLU A 69 4.68 12.94 12.94
C GLU A 69 5.31 12.13 11.80
N PRO A 70 6.65 11.98 11.75
CA PRO A 70 7.27 11.10 10.77
C PRO A 70 6.79 9.66 11.02
N VAL A 71 6.32 9.00 9.96
CA VAL A 71 5.81 7.62 10.01
C VAL A 71 6.84 6.68 9.34
N PRO A 72 7.99 6.39 9.99
CA PRO A 72 9.02 5.51 9.43
C PRO A 72 8.51 4.09 9.17
N GLN A 73 7.43 3.68 9.83
CA GLN A 73 6.76 2.39 9.65
C GLN A 73 6.30 2.19 8.20
N LEU A 74 5.87 3.25 7.51
CA LEU A 74 5.43 3.16 6.13
C LEU A 74 6.61 2.92 5.17
N GLY A 75 7.72 3.64 5.38
CA GLY A 75 8.96 3.40 4.63
C GLY A 75 9.51 2.00 4.87
N PHE A 76 9.42 1.50 6.11
CA PHE A 76 9.82 0.14 6.45
C PHE A 76 8.94 -0.90 5.74
N TYR A 77 7.63 -0.70 5.68
CA TYR A 77 6.72 -1.56 4.92
C TYR A 77 7.07 -1.62 3.42
N GLU A 78 7.39 -0.47 2.81
CA GLU A 78 7.79 -0.42 1.40
C GLU A 78 9.08 -1.18 1.15
N GLU A 79 10.09 -1.03 2.01
CA GLU A 79 11.34 -1.77 1.86
C GLU A 79 11.15 -3.27 2.07
N ILE A 80 10.31 -3.70 3.01
CA ILE A 80 9.96 -5.11 3.17
C ILE A 80 9.25 -5.63 1.91
N LYS A 81 8.34 -4.86 1.32
CA LYS A 81 7.67 -5.26 0.08
C LYS A 81 8.61 -5.32 -1.11
N LYS A 82 9.60 -4.43 -1.20
CA LYS A 82 10.67 -4.54 -2.21
C LYS A 82 11.49 -5.79 -1.99
N PHE A 83 11.84 -6.09 -0.73
CA PHE A 83 12.57 -7.28 -0.33
C PHE A 83 11.85 -8.59 -0.70
N GLU A 84 10.52 -8.66 -0.54
CA GLU A 84 9.72 -9.83 -0.94
C GLU A 84 9.78 -10.12 -2.45
N ILE A 85 9.96 -9.08 -3.28
CA ILE A 85 9.99 -9.19 -4.74
C ILE A 85 11.40 -9.56 -5.25
N LEU A 86 12.44 -9.40 -4.43
CA LEU A 86 13.81 -9.76 -4.82
C LEU A 86 13.92 -11.28 -5.03
N GLU A 87 14.23 -11.70 -6.26
CA GLU A 87 14.40 -13.12 -6.62
C GLU A 87 15.81 -13.63 -6.31
N THR A 88 16.79 -12.74 -6.19
CA THR A 88 18.22 -13.01 -5.99
C THR A 88 18.57 -13.15 -4.51
N ASP A 89 19.14 -14.29 -4.09
CA ASP A 89 19.49 -14.50 -2.68
C ASP A 89 20.57 -13.51 -2.16
N GLU A 90 21.54 -13.11 -3.00
CA GLU A 90 22.57 -12.13 -2.60
C GLU A 90 22.01 -10.73 -2.34
N GLU A 91 21.16 -10.22 -3.24
CA GLU A 91 20.54 -8.91 -3.05
C GLU A 91 19.51 -8.97 -1.92
N ARG A 92 18.81 -10.09 -1.76
CA ARG A 92 17.91 -10.31 -0.63
C ARG A 92 18.66 -10.21 0.69
N ILE A 93 19.81 -10.87 0.85
CA ILE A 93 20.62 -10.77 2.08
C ILE A 93 21.10 -9.35 2.33
N LYS A 94 21.56 -8.65 1.28
CA LYS A 94 22.02 -7.27 1.41
C LYS A 94 20.88 -6.33 1.77
N ALA A 95 19.76 -6.38 1.05
CA ALA A 95 18.57 -5.60 1.34
C ALA A 95 18.04 -5.89 2.74
N GLY A 96 18.00 -7.15 3.17
CA GLY A 96 17.58 -7.53 4.51
C GLY A 96 18.46 -6.89 5.61
N LYS A 97 19.78 -6.85 5.40
CA LYS A 97 20.70 -6.13 6.30
C LYS A 97 20.51 -4.62 6.26
N ASP A 98 20.43 -4.03 5.07
CA ASP A 98 20.26 -2.58 4.91
C ASP A 98 18.94 -2.13 5.59
N VAL A 99 17.87 -2.91 5.42
CA VAL A 99 16.57 -2.69 6.05
C VAL A 99 16.64 -2.82 7.57
N TYR A 100 17.34 -3.84 8.07
CA TYR A 100 17.58 -4.01 9.50
C TYR A 100 18.37 -2.82 10.08
N ASP A 101 19.47 -2.43 9.46
CA ASP A 101 20.31 -1.34 9.95
C ASP A 101 19.59 0.02 9.89
N GLN A 102 18.88 0.29 8.80
CA GLN A 102 18.22 1.57 8.55
C GLN A 102 16.98 1.79 9.42
N PHE A 103 16.18 0.75 9.64
CA PHE A 103 14.89 0.85 10.34
C PHE A 103 14.91 0.22 11.73
N ILE A 104 15.46 -0.99 11.89
CA ILE A 104 15.43 -1.70 13.18
C ILE A 104 16.53 -1.17 14.11
N MET A 105 17.77 -1.10 13.62
CA MET A 105 18.91 -0.71 14.43
C MET A 105 18.87 0.78 14.81
N LYS A 106 18.43 1.64 13.89
CA LYS A 106 18.20 3.06 14.16
C LYS A 106 17.11 3.28 15.22
N GLU A 107 16.00 2.53 15.17
CA GLU A 107 14.93 2.60 16.18
C GLU A 107 15.37 2.06 17.54
N LEU A 108 16.20 1.00 17.56
CA LEU A 108 16.79 0.47 18.79
C LEU A 108 17.65 1.53 19.49
N LEU A 109 18.41 2.29 18.71
CA LEU A 109 19.28 3.37 19.21
C LEU A 109 18.48 4.58 19.69
N SER A 110 17.31 4.87 19.09
CA SER A 110 16.43 5.96 19.51
C SER A 110 15.56 5.63 20.73
N GLN A 111 15.59 4.39 21.25
CA GLN A 111 14.79 3.93 22.39
C GLN A 111 13.27 4.18 22.24
N SER A 112 12.79 4.27 21.01
CA SER A 112 11.37 4.52 20.71
C SER A 112 10.47 3.32 21.04
N HIS A 113 11.06 2.14 21.34
CA HIS A 113 10.37 0.91 21.82
C HIS A 113 9.09 0.56 21.05
N THR A 114 9.11 0.74 19.73
CA THR A 114 7.94 0.55 18.86
C THR A 114 7.68 -0.90 18.48
N TYR A 115 8.71 -1.76 18.51
CA TYR A 115 8.61 -3.16 18.09
C TYR A 115 8.97 -4.16 19.20
N SER A 116 8.41 -5.37 19.14
CA SER A 116 8.74 -6.43 20.08
C SER A 116 10.18 -6.92 19.93
N LYS A 117 10.85 -7.20 21.06
CA LYS A 117 12.19 -7.80 21.05
C LYS A 117 12.21 -9.17 20.37
N GLU A 118 11.10 -9.90 20.46
CA GLU A 118 10.92 -11.20 19.82
C GLU A 118 10.98 -11.10 18.28
N ALA A 119 10.36 -10.07 17.69
CA ALA A 119 10.45 -9.84 16.24
C ALA A 119 11.88 -9.45 15.82
N ILE A 120 12.58 -8.65 16.64
CA ILE A 120 13.98 -8.28 16.43
C ILE A 120 14.88 -9.51 16.43
N ASP A 121 14.76 -10.35 17.45
CA ASP A 121 15.59 -11.54 17.60
C ASP A 121 15.33 -12.56 16.48
N GLN A 122 14.07 -12.76 16.06
CA GLN A 122 13.72 -13.63 14.94
C GLN A 122 14.36 -13.17 13.62
N VAL A 123 14.29 -11.86 13.30
CA VAL A 123 14.93 -11.33 12.09
C VAL A 123 16.44 -11.41 12.18
N HIS A 124 17.01 -11.11 13.34
CA HIS A 124 18.46 -11.19 13.54
C HIS A 124 18.98 -12.62 13.36
N GLU A 125 18.33 -13.61 13.98
CA GLU A 125 18.68 -15.02 13.81
C GLU A 125 18.50 -15.47 12.36
N ALA A 126 17.44 -15.05 11.68
CA ALA A 126 17.21 -15.38 10.28
C ALA A 126 18.26 -14.75 9.34
N LEU A 127 18.67 -13.50 9.59
CA LEU A 127 19.74 -12.83 8.84
C LEU A 127 21.10 -13.51 9.08
N MET A 128 21.40 -13.90 10.31
CA MET A 128 22.62 -14.63 10.67
C MET A 128 22.64 -16.04 10.06
N ALA A 129 21.50 -16.73 10.07
CA ALA A 129 21.34 -18.03 9.42
C ALA A 129 21.52 -17.89 7.90
N ALA A 130 20.90 -16.90 7.28
CA ALA A 130 21.00 -16.64 5.84
C ALA A 130 22.42 -16.30 5.39
N GLN A 131 23.20 -15.60 6.22
CA GLN A 131 24.61 -15.37 5.94
C GLN A 131 25.43 -16.67 5.89
N LYS A 132 24.96 -17.72 6.57
CA LYS A 132 25.61 -19.04 6.65
C LYS A 132 25.08 -20.04 5.62
N THR A 133 23.78 -20.00 5.32
CA THR A 133 23.10 -20.90 4.37
C THR A 133 23.02 -20.33 2.96
N ARG A 134 23.38 -19.04 2.76
CA ARG A 134 23.20 -18.27 1.51
C ARG A 134 21.76 -18.29 0.99
N HIS A 135 20.80 -18.51 1.87
CA HIS A 135 19.39 -18.51 1.54
C HIS A 135 18.64 -17.73 2.61
N LEU A 136 17.97 -16.66 2.18
CA LEU A 136 17.16 -15.82 3.05
C LEU A 136 15.68 -15.98 2.66
N PRO A 137 14.81 -16.49 3.56
CA PRO A 137 13.39 -16.55 3.27
C PRO A 137 12.79 -15.14 3.20
N ALA A 138 11.83 -14.93 2.30
CA ALA A 138 11.15 -13.64 2.12
C ALA A 138 10.28 -13.25 3.34
N ASN A 139 9.88 -14.23 4.16
CA ASN A 139 8.95 -14.03 5.28
C ASN A 139 9.62 -13.61 6.59
N ILE A 140 10.92 -13.30 6.62
CA ILE A 140 11.60 -12.89 7.87
C ILE A 140 10.93 -11.67 8.51
N PHE A 141 10.39 -10.78 7.70
CA PHE A 141 9.75 -9.54 8.15
C PHE A 141 8.23 -9.67 8.35
N GLU A 142 7.64 -10.87 8.22
CA GLU A 142 6.21 -11.09 8.46
C GLU A 142 5.72 -10.61 9.85
N PRO A 143 6.41 -10.91 10.98
CA PRO A 143 6.02 -10.36 12.28
C PRO A 143 6.08 -8.83 12.30
N TYR A 144 7.11 -8.24 11.69
CA TYR A 144 7.22 -6.78 11.56
C TYR A 144 6.12 -6.17 10.70
N LEU A 145 5.76 -6.80 9.58
CA LEU A 145 4.65 -6.35 8.75
C LEU A 145 3.35 -6.31 9.55
N THR A 146 3.14 -7.30 10.42
CA THR A 146 1.96 -7.36 11.26
C THR A 146 1.97 -6.26 12.31
N GLU A 147 3.11 -6.03 12.98
CA GLU A 147 3.25 -4.94 13.96
C GLU A 147 3.11 -3.56 13.31
N ILE A 148 3.75 -3.33 12.15
CA ILE A 148 3.62 -2.11 11.36
C ILE A 148 2.15 -1.87 10.99
N LYS A 149 1.47 -2.88 10.43
CA LYS A 149 0.05 -2.77 10.06
C LYS A 149 -0.82 -2.48 11.26
N ASN A 150 -0.57 -3.12 12.42
CA ASN A 150 -1.32 -2.87 13.64
C ASN A 150 -1.08 -1.45 14.17
N SER A 151 0.17 -0.97 14.15
CA SER A 151 0.50 0.41 14.52
C SER A 151 -0.17 1.43 13.60
N LEU A 152 -0.22 1.15 12.29
CA LEU A 152 -0.87 2.01 11.30
C LEU A 152 -2.40 1.97 11.39
N ARG A 153 -3.00 0.80 11.68
CA ARG A 153 -4.46 0.60 11.79
C ARG A 153 -5.09 1.38 12.95
N GLY A 154 -4.32 1.71 13.99
CA GLY A 154 -4.82 2.49 15.11
C GLY A 154 -4.87 3.99 14.81
N ARG A 155 -4.09 4.75 15.59
CA ARG A 155 -4.15 6.22 15.60
C ARG A 155 -3.92 6.88 14.24
N ILE A 156 -3.07 6.30 13.39
CA ILE A 156 -2.75 6.89 12.07
C ILE A 156 -3.93 6.73 11.12
N PHE A 157 -4.58 5.55 11.11
CA PHE A 157 -5.74 5.31 10.27
C PHE A 157 -6.95 6.14 10.69
N ASP A 158 -7.19 6.31 11.99
CA ASP A 158 -8.27 7.19 12.47
C ASP A 158 -8.05 8.63 12.02
N LYS A 159 -6.82 9.17 12.17
CA LYS A 159 -6.46 10.51 11.66
C LYS A 159 -6.61 10.58 10.12
N PHE A 160 -6.30 9.51 9.40
CA PHE A 160 -6.48 9.44 7.94
C PHE A 160 -7.97 9.51 7.56
N LEU A 161 -8.85 8.78 8.26
CA LEU A 161 -10.30 8.79 8.02
C LEU A 161 -10.92 10.17 8.27
N GLU A 162 -10.38 10.94 9.21
CA GLU A 162 -10.82 12.31 9.49
C GLU A 162 -10.36 13.30 8.40
N SER A 163 -9.19 13.05 7.80
CA SER A 163 -8.54 13.91 6.82
C SER A 163 -9.27 14.04 5.48
N ASP A 164 -8.97 15.15 4.77
CA ASP A 164 -9.37 15.39 3.38
C ASP A 164 -8.81 14.34 2.40
N LYS A 165 -7.75 13.62 2.77
CA LYS A 165 -7.23 12.51 1.96
C LYS A 165 -8.22 11.36 1.89
N TYR A 166 -8.95 11.06 2.97
CA TYR A 166 -10.04 10.10 2.92
C TYR A 166 -11.25 10.62 2.14
N THR A 167 -11.55 11.93 2.22
CA THR A 167 -12.53 12.56 1.32
C THR A 167 -12.16 12.34 -0.14
N ARG A 168 -10.87 12.49 -0.49
CA ARG A 168 -10.35 12.21 -1.83
C ARG A 168 -10.51 10.74 -2.21
N PHE A 169 -10.24 9.82 -1.29
CA PHE A 169 -10.49 8.39 -1.51
C PHE A 169 -11.96 8.13 -1.83
N CYS A 170 -12.90 8.71 -1.08
CA CYS A 170 -14.33 8.60 -1.34
C CYS A 170 -14.73 9.13 -2.73
N GLN A 171 -14.18 10.27 -3.15
CA GLN A 171 -14.41 10.85 -4.48
C GLN A 171 -13.98 9.89 -5.59
N TRP A 172 -12.79 9.31 -5.47
CA TRP A 172 -12.28 8.34 -6.43
C TRP A 172 -13.04 7.01 -6.40
N LYS A 173 -13.41 6.53 -5.21
CA LYS A 173 -14.17 5.28 -5.08
C LYS A 173 -15.56 5.42 -5.68
N ASN A 174 -16.19 6.58 -5.50
CA ASN A 174 -17.44 6.91 -6.18
C ASN A 174 -17.27 6.93 -7.70
N LEU A 175 -16.20 7.51 -8.22
CA LEU A 175 -15.90 7.49 -9.65
C LEU A 175 -15.66 6.07 -10.17
N GLU A 176 -14.91 5.25 -9.44
CA GLU A 176 -14.66 3.85 -9.79
C GLU A 176 -15.97 3.06 -9.90
N LEU A 177 -16.85 3.17 -8.90
CA LEU A 177 -18.16 2.53 -8.90
C LEU A 177 -19.04 3.04 -10.05
N ASN A 178 -19.02 4.33 -10.34
CA ASN A 178 -19.78 4.93 -11.44
C ASN A 178 -19.20 4.60 -12.84
N MET A 179 -17.92 4.27 -12.95
CA MET A 179 -17.28 3.87 -14.21
C MET A 179 -17.44 2.37 -14.52
N GLN A 180 -17.78 1.56 -13.52
CA GLN A 180 -18.03 0.12 -13.64
C GLN A 180 -19.52 -0.22 -13.93
N LEU A 181 -20.39 0.79 -14.00
CA LEU A 181 -21.76 0.72 -14.53
C LEU A 181 -21.81 1.18 -16.00
#